data_AF-A0A924WWN6-F1
#
_entry.id   AF-A0A924WWN6-F1
#
_cell.length_a   1.000
_cell.length_b   1.000
_cell.length_c   1.000
_cell.angle_alpha   90.00
_cell.angle_beta   90.00
_cell.angle_gamma   90.00
#
_symmetry.space_group_name_H-M   'P 1'
#
loop_
_entity.id
_entity.type
_entity.pdbx_description
1 polymer ?
#
loop_
_entity_poly.entity_id
_entity_poly.type
_entity_poly.pdbx_seq_one_letter_code
_entity_poly.pdbx_strand_id
1 'polypeptide(L)' 'MGPLTGELIAGIVPSPLARGRVKRLDVSAARQIAGVAAILTHHDLGRRNLFGPVVKDELLLVEDESAFLGQP' A
#
# COMPACT_ATOMS: atom_id res chain seq x y z
N MET A 1 0.20 -26.18 -8.26
CA MET A 1 0.42 -25.32 -9.44
C MET A 1 1.69 -24.53 -9.16
N GLY A 2 2.69 -24.57 -10.04
CA GLY A 2 3.94 -23.82 -9.84
C GLY A 2 3.77 -22.34 -10.20
N PRO A 3 4.73 -21.48 -9.83
CA PRO A 3 4.69 -20.07 -10.20
C PRO A 3 4.72 -19.91 -11.72
N LEU A 4 3.99 -18.92 -12.22
CA LEU A 4 3.95 -18.59 -13.65
C LEU A 4 5.23 -17.85 -14.07
N THR A 5 5.62 -18.02 -15.33
CA THR A 5 6.75 -17.27 -15.89
C THR A 5 6.49 -15.76 -15.77
N GLY A 6 7.36 -15.06 -15.04
CA GLY A 6 7.24 -13.61 -14.81
C GLY A 6 6.30 -13.22 -13.66
N GLU A 7 5.80 -14.17 -12.87
CA GLU A 7 5.03 -13.87 -11.66
C GLU A 7 5.87 -13.10 -10.64
N LEU A 8 5.27 -12.08 -10.03
CA LEU A 8 5.87 -11.27 -8.98
C LEU A 8 5.24 -11.61 -7.63
N ILE A 9 6.02 -11.48 -6.57
CA ILE A 9 5.53 -11.58 -5.20
C ILE A 9 5.26 -10.15 -4.71
N ALA A 10 4.08 -9.94 -4.14
CA ALA A 10 3.69 -8.68 -3.52
C ALA A 10 3.53 -8.84 -2.00
N GLY A 11 3.84 -7.79 -1.27
CA GLY A 11 3.60 -7.67 0.16
C GLY A 11 2.98 -6.32 0.50
N ILE A 12 2.40 -6.22 1.70
CA ILE A 12 1.79 -5.00 2.22
C ILE A 12 2.71 -4.46 3.33
N VAL A 13 2.88 -3.14 3.38
CA VAL A 13 3.53 -2.45 4.51
C VAL A 13 2.44 -1.84 5.37
N PRO A 14 2.00 -2.52 6.46
CA PRO A 14 0.89 -2.04 7.27
C PRO A 14 1.27 -0.85 8.15
N SER A 15 0.28 -0.01 8.48
CA SER A 15 0.42 1.00 9.52
C SER A 15 0.79 0.34 10.86
N PRO A 16 1.86 0.81 11.53
CA PRO A 16 2.24 0.32 12.85
C PRO A 16 1.42 0.96 13.98
N LEU A 17 0.50 1.88 13.65
CA LEU A 17 -0.27 2.64 14.62
C LEU A 17 -1.76 2.40 14.44
N ALA A 18 -2.47 2.25 15.56
CA ALA A 18 -3.93 2.20 15.55
C ALA A 18 -4.57 3.47 14.99
N ARG A 19 -3.95 4.62 15.20
CA ARG A 19 -4.34 5.89 14.59
C ARG A 19 -3.15 6.80 14.46
N GLY A 20 -2.77 7.18 13.24
CA GLY A 20 -1.53 7.91 13.01
C GLY A 20 -1.54 8.70 11.70
N ARG A 21 -0.97 9.89 11.73
CA ARG A 21 -0.83 10.75 10.54
C ARG A 21 0.49 10.47 9.83
N VAL A 22 0.42 10.20 8.53
CA VAL A 22 1.59 10.06 7.65
C VAL A 22 2.17 11.46 7.41
N LYS A 23 3.28 11.76 8.09
CA LYS A 23 4.01 13.03 7.87
C LYS A 23 4.95 12.97 6.67
N ARG A 24 5.47 11.77 6.39
CA ARG A 24 6.40 11.48 5.30
C ARG A 24 6.42 9.98 5.05
N LEU A 25 6.41 9.59 3.78
CA LEU A 25 6.67 8.23 3.32
C LEU A 25 7.89 8.26 2.39
N ASP A 26 9.01 7.71 2.83
CA ASP A 26 10.24 7.66 2.04
C ASP A 26 10.53 6.23 1.60
N VAL A 27 10.42 6.01 0.29
CA VAL A 27 10.61 4.69 -0.34
C VAL A 27 11.90 4.63 -1.16
N SER A 28 12.76 5.64 -1.06
CA SER A 28 13.96 5.77 -1.91
C SER A 28 14.91 4.58 -1.77
N ALA A 29 15.21 4.16 -0.54
CA ALA A 29 16.07 3.02 -0.29
C ALA A 29 15.47 1.70 -0.82
N ALA A 30 14.16 1.49 -0.64
CA ALA A 30 13.50 0.28 -1.08
C ALA A 30 13.48 0.14 -2.61
N ARG A 31 13.36 1.26 -3.35
CA ARG A 31 13.44 1.26 -4.83
C ARG A 31 14.81 0.85 -5.38
N GLN A 32 15.86 0.91 -4.57
CA GLN A 32 17.22 0.56 -4.99
C GLN A 32 17.55 -0.92 -4.76
N ILE A 33 16.68 -1.67 -4.08
CA ILE A 33 16.90 -3.09 -3.81
C ILE A 33 16.76 -3.89 -5.12
N ALA A 34 17.80 -4.66 -5.47
CA ALA A 34 17.77 -5.52 -6.65
C ALA A 34 16.60 -6.51 -6.57
N GLY A 35 15.79 -6.58 -7.63
CA GLY A 35 14.62 -7.45 -7.72
C GLY A 35 13.31 -6.79 -7.27
N VAL A 36 13.33 -5.59 -6.68
CA VAL A 36 12.09 -4.82 -6.45
C VAL A 36 11.57 -4.30 -7.78
N ALA A 37 10.46 -4.88 -8.24
CA ALA A 37 9.82 -4.49 -9.49
C ALA A 37 9.00 -3.20 -9.36
N ALA A 38 8.38 -2.96 -8.21
CA ALA A 38 7.54 -1.79 -7.95
C ALA A 38 7.39 -1.50 -6.46
N ILE A 39 7.12 -0.24 -6.12
CA ILE A 39 6.59 0.19 -4.82
C ILE A 39 5.39 1.06 -5.10
N LEU A 40 4.23 0.60 -4.65
CA LEU A 40 2.93 1.23 -4.91
C LEU A 40 2.46 1.96 -3.65
N THR A 41 1.93 3.16 -3.85
CA THR A 41 1.37 4.04 -2.84
C THR A 41 0.00 4.53 -3.31
N HIS A 42 -0.72 5.29 -2.47
CA HIS A 42 -2.00 5.88 -2.88
C HIS A 42 -1.89 6.74 -4.16
N HIS A 43 -0.73 7.34 -4.44
CA HIS A 43 -0.48 8.10 -5.66
C HIS A 43 -0.60 7.26 -6.95
N ASP A 44 -0.36 5.95 -6.87
CA ASP A 44 -0.40 5.04 -8.01
C ASP A 44 -1.82 4.57 -8.35
N LEU A 45 -2.80 4.83 -7.48
CA LEU A 45 -4.20 4.41 -7.64
C LEU A 45 -5.05 5.40 -8.45
N GLY A 46 -4.54 6.61 -8.69
CA GLY A 46 -5.28 7.70 -9.33
C GLY A 46 -6.54 8.06 -8.53
N ARG A 47 -7.72 8.07 -9.17
CA ARG A 47 -9.01 8.41 -8.52
C ARG A 47 -9.70 7.22 -7.83
N ARG A 48 -9.04 6.06 -7.72
CA ARG A 48 -9.65 4.79 -7.26
C ARG A 48 -9.08 4.32 -5.93
N ASN A 49 -8.96 5.21 -4.96
CA ASN A 49 -8.50 4.86 -3.61
C ASN A 49 -9.63 4.56 -2.61
N LEU A 50 -10.90 4.70 -3.02
CA LEU A 50 -12.05 4.38 -2.18
C LEU A 50 -12.53 2.94 -2.45
N PHE A 51 -12.68 2.16 -1.40
CA PHE A 51 -13.02 0.75 -1.40
C PHE A 51 -14.14 0.45 -0.40
N GLY A 52 -14.71 -0.76 -0.51
CA GLY A 52 -15.72 -1.30 0.39
C GLY A 52 -16.78 -2.09 -0.39
N PRO A 53 -17.26 -3.24 0.12
CA PRO A 53 -18.15 -4.13 -0.63
C PRO A 53 -19.58 -3.59 -0.77
N VAL A 54 -20.04 -2.78 0.17
CA VAL A 54 -21.41 -2.23 0.20
C VAL A 54 -21.39 -0.72 0.03
N VAL A 55 -20.68 -0.02 0.91
CA VAL A 55 -20.41 1.42 0.84
C VAL A 55 -18.94 1.60 0.48
N LYS A 56 -18.62 2.66 -0.29
CA LYS A 56 -17.23 3.02 -0.59
C LYS A 56 -16.77 4.05 0.43
N ASP A 57 -16.34 3.60 1.60
CA ASP A 57 -15.95 4.46 2.73
C ASP A 57 -14.57 4.11 3.32
N GLU A 58 -13.91 3.08 2.79
CA GLU A 58 -12.55 2.70 3.20
C GLU A 58 -11.51 3.17 2.19
N LEU A 59 -10.34 3.55 2.68
CA LEU A 59 -9.18 3.78 1.81
C LEU A 59 -8.51 2.44 1.50
N LEU A 60 -8.19 2.20 0.23
CA LEU A 60 -7.42 1.03 -0.18
C LEU A 60 -5.96 1.13 0.29
N LEU A 61 -5.35 2.32 0.18
CA LEU A 61 -4.05 2.66 0.75
C LEU A 61 -4.18 4.00 1.48
N VAL A 62 -3.62 4.11 2.69
CA VAL A 62 -3.63 5.34 3.49
C VAL A 62 -3.02 6.50 2.71
N GLU A 63 -3.72 7.63 2.69
CA GLU A 63 -3.24 8.91 2.15
C GLU A 63 -2.59 9.74 3.27
N ASP A 64 -3.40 10.17 4.24
CA ASP A 64 -2.97 11.09 5.30
C ASP A 64 -2.96 10.46 6.69
N GLU A 65 -3.95 9.63 7.03
CA GLU A 65 -4.15 9.13 8.39
C GLU A 65 -4.65 7.68 8.40
N SER A 66 -4.00 6.82 9.19
CA SER A 66 -4.50 5.47 9.46
C SER A 66 -5.58 5.51 10.55
N ALA A 67 -6.59 4.67 10.42
CA ALA A 67 -7.73 4.53 11.32
C ALA A 67 -7.66 3.27 12.19
N PHE A 68 -6.80 2.30 11.84
CA PHE A 68 -6.57 1.07 12.61
C PHE A 68 -5.15 0.51 12.43
N LEU A 69 -4.76 -0.35 13.37
CA LEU A 69 -3.47 -1.04 13.32
C LEU A 69 -3.52 -2.04 12.17
N GLY A 70 -2.51 -2.03 11.30
CA GLY A 70 -2.51 -2.91 10.15
C GLY A 70 -3.08 -2.29 8.87
N GLN A 71 -3.64 -1.07 8.92
CA GLN A 71 -4.21 -0.46 7.71
C GLN A 71 -3.14 -0.29 6.63
N PRO A 72 -3.38 -0.74 5.39
CA PRO A 72 -2.43 -0.65 4.29
C PRO A 72 -2.24 0.78 3.77
#